data_AF-A0A2V9JKA7-F1
#
_entry.id   AF-A0A2V9JKA7-F1
#
_cell.length_a   1.000
_cell.length_b   1.000
_cell.length_c   1.000
_cell.angle_alpha   90.00
_cell.angle_beta   90.00
_cell.angle_gamma   90.00
#
_symmetry.space_group_name_H-M   'P 1'
#
loop_
_entity.id
_entity.type
_entity.pdbx_description
1 polymer ?
#
loop_
_entity_poly.entity_id
_entity_poly.type
_entity_poly.pdbx_seq_one_letter_code
_entity_poly.pdbx_strand_id
1 'polypeptide(L)'
;MFGIIPVLCFVFFVVIYAVNSSAGGVMTRWRVSFLAGAVTWGLAVTAMTEVLSLFRLLTFGWLLGLWVGAALVSAAICARVSTREKLTALLRFPSIPRFEFWCVAAVAAIVSMVGLVAFAAPPNNSDSMIYHMARVMHWVQNQTVAHYPTNIVKQLFQPPWAEFAITHFQALSGGDRWANLVQWFSMAGCVIGVSLIARQLE
;
A
#
# COMPACT_ATOMS: atom_id res chain seq x y z
N MET A 1 9.35 15.27 -0.12
CA MET A 1 9.09 13.81 -0.21
C MET A 1 7.74 13.60 -0.88
N PHE A 2 7.71 13.16 -2.14
CA PHE A 2 6.47 12.92 -2.88
C PHE A 2 5.89 11.52 -2.67
N GLY A 3 6.58 10.67 -1.91
CA GLY A 3 6.12 9.32 -1.53
C GLY A 3 4.81 9.29 -0.74
N ILE A 4 4.32 10.42 -0.23
CA ILE A 4 3.00 10.49 0.42
C ILE A 4 1.83 10.44 -0.57
N ILE A 5 2.03 10.80 -1.84
CA ILE A 5 0.95 10.89 -2.84
C ILE A 5 0.31 9.51 -3.12
N PRO A 6 1.09 8.42 -3.34
CA PRO A 6 0.51 7.08 -3.43
C PRO A 6 -0.32 6.68 -2.20
N VAL A 7 0.09 7.12 -1.00
CA VAL A 7 -0.63 6.85 0.26
C VAL A 7 -1.95 7.62 0.31
N LEU A 8 -1.96 8.89 -0.09
CA LEU A 8 -3.19 9.69 -0.19
C LEU A 8 -4.18 9.07 -1.17
N CYS A 9 -3.70 8.60 -2.33
CA CYS A 9 -4.52 7.89 -3.30
C CYS A 9 -5.13 6.61 -2.71
N PHE A 10 -4.35 5.83 -1.96
CA PHE A 10 -4.86 4.67 -1.22
C PHE A 10 -5.98 5.07 -0.24
N VAL A 11 -5.79 6.12 0.56
CA VAL A 11 -6.82 6.61 1.49
C VAL A 11 -8.11 6.99 0.76
N PHE A 12 -8.02 7.67 -0.39
CA PHE A 12 -9.21 7.97 -1.18
C PHE A 12 -9.93 6.72 -1.67
N PHE A 13 -9.21 5.68 -2.13
CA PHE A 13 -9.86 4.42 -2.50
C PHE A 13 -10.60 3.79 -1.31
N VAL A 14 -9.98 3.74 -0.13
CA VAL A 14 -10.64 3.19 1.06
C VAL A 14 -11.90 3.97 1.40
N VAL A 15 -11.85 5.31 1.37
CA VAL A 15 -13.04 6.15 1.66
C VAL A 15 -14.13 5.93 0.63
N ILE A 16 -13.80 5.91 -0.67
CA ILE A 16 -14.75 5.66 -1.77
C ILE A 16 -15.45 4.31 -1.57
N TYR A 17 -14.70 3.24 -1.27
CA TYR A 17 -15.30 1.95 -1.00
C TYR A 17 -16.12 1.96 0.30
N ALA A 18 -15.68 2.67 1.33
CA ALA A 18 -16.36 2.69 2.63
C ALA A 18 -17.72 3.39 2.57
N VAL A 19 -17.81 4.53 1.88
CA VAL A 19 -19.07 5.28 1.74
C VAL A 19 -20.08 4.61 0.81
N ASN A 20 -19.62 3.71 -0.07
CA ASN A 20 -20.48 2.95 -0.98
C ASN A 20 -20.70 1.49 -0.55
N SER A 21 -20.08 1.05 0.55
CA SER A 21 -20.22 -0.33 1.03
C SER A 21 -21.59 -0.56 1.66
N SER A 22 -22.29 -1.58 1.16
CA SER A 22 -23.54 -2.10 1.74
C SER A 22 -23.31 -3.07 2.90
N ALA A 23 -22.06 -3.28 3.34
CA ALA A 23 -21.76 -4.27 4.36
C ALA A 23 -22.34 -3.89 5.73
N GLY A 24 -22.85 -4.89 6.45
CA GLY A 24 -23.43 -4.72 7.79
C GLY A 24 -22.39 -4.30 8.83
N GLY A 25 -22.59 -3.14 9.45
CA GLY A 25 -21.75 -2.60 10.52
C GLY A 25 -20.55 -1.78 10.03
N VAL A 26 -20.23 -0.70 10.75
CA VAL A 26 -19.15 0.24 10.39
C VAL A 26 -17.78 -0.44 10.34
N MET A 27 -17.50 -1.36 11.27
CA MET A 27 -16.20 -2.05 11.33
C MET A 27 -15.99 -2.98 10.13
N THR A 28 -17.04 -3.68 9.72
CA THR A 28 -16.99 -4.52 8.53
C THR A 28 -16.79 -3.69 7.27
N ARG A 29 -17.50 -2.56 7.15
CA ARG A 29 -17.33 -1.65 6.01
C ARG A 29 -15.88 -1.20 5.88
N TRP A 30 -15.28 -0.69 6.95
CA TRP A 30 -13.87 -0.27 6.93
C TRP A 30 -12.92 -1.38 6.52
N ARG A 31 -13.06 -2.58 7.10
CA ARG A 31 -12.18 -3.72 6.79
C ARG A 31 -12.30 -4.18 5.33
N VAL A 32 -13.52 -4.31 4.82
CA VAL A 32 -13.76 -4.70 3.41
C VAL A 32 -13.23 -3.61 2.46
N SER A 33 -13.47 -2.34 2.78
CA SER A 33 -13.02 -1.21 1.98
C SER A 33 -11.51 -1.04 1.99
N PHE A 34 -10.84 -1.35 3.10
CA PHE A 34 -9.39 -1.41 3.16
C PHE A 34 -8.83 -2.45 2.18
N LEU A 35 -9.37 -3.68 2.20
CA LEU A 35 -8.90 -4.74 1.29
C LEU A 35 -9.21 -4.42 -0.18
N ALA A 36 -10.41 -3.91 -0.47
CA ALA A 36 -10.76 -3.47 -1.82
C ALA A 36 -9.84 -2.33 -2.29
N GLY A 37 -9.55 -1.36 -1.41
CA GLY A 37 -8.58 -0.30 -1.68
C GLY A 37 -7.18 -0.84 -1.93
N ALA A 38 -6.75 -1.87 -1.20
CA ALA A 38 -5.42 -2.47 -1.34
C ALA A 38 -5.26 -3.21 -2.68
N VAL A 39 -6.31 -3.93 -3.09
CA VAL A 39 -6.36 -4.58 -4.41
C VAL A 39 -6.30 -3.53 -5.52
N THR A 40 -7.16 -2.49 -5.46
CA THR A 40 -7.19 -1.43 -6.48
C THR A 40 -5.86 -0.67 -6.54
N TRP A 41 -5.26 -0.37 -5.39
CA TRP A 41 -3.96 0.28 -5.32
C TRP A 41 -2.84 -0.60 -5.87
N GLY A 42 -2.85 -1.90 -5.56
CA GLY A 42 -1.85 -2.85 -6.09
C GLY A 42 -1.96 -3.10 -7.58
N LEU A 43 -3.18 -3.10 -8.12
CA LEU A 43 -3.41 -3.11 -9.56
C LEU A 43 -2.92 -1.82 -10.21
N ALA A 44 -3.17 -0.66 -9.58
CA ALA A 44 -2.68 0.63 -10.07
C ALA A 44 -1.14 0.68 -10.11
N VAL A 45 -0.46 0.23 -9.04
CA VAL A 45 1.01 0.09 -9.02
C VAL A 45 1.46 -0.75 -10.21
N THR A 46 0.93 -1.97 -10.34
CA THR A 46 1.31 -2.91 -11.41
C THR A 46 1.11 -2.30 -12.80
N ALA A 47 -0.07 -1.73 -13.05
CA ALA A 47 -0.41 -1.14 -14.34
C ALA A 47 0.49 0.06 -14.67
N MET A 48 0.72 0.97 -13.71
CA MET A 48 1.62 2.10 -13.88
C MET A 48 3.06 1.65 -14.14
N THR A 49 3.56 0.66 -13.38
CA THR A 49 4.92 0.14 -13.55
C THR A 49 5.12 -0.48 -14.92
N GLU A 50 4.23 -1.37 -15.34
CA GLU A 50 4.33 -2.07 -16.63
C GLU A 50 4.17 -1.10 -17.80
N VAL A 51 3.16 -0.22 -17.78
CA VAL A 51 2.94 0.76 -18.86
C VAL A 51 4.12 1.70 -19.00
N LEU A 52 4.66 2.24 -17.90
CA LEU A 52 5.85 3.11 -17.98
C LEU A 52 7.08 2.31 -18.41
N SER A 53 7.24 1.08 -17.94
CA SER A 53 8.34 0.21 -18.29
C SER A 53 8.41 -0.09 -19.79
N LEU A 54 7.27 -0.29 -20.46
CA LEU A 54 7.20 -0.54 -21.92
C LEU A 54 7.86 0.57 -22.74
N PHE A 55 7.76 1.82 -22.27
CA PHE A 55 8.32 2.99 -22.95
C PHE A 55 9.63 3.47 -22.32
N ARG A 56 10.18 2.75 -21.34
CA ARG A 56 11.33 3.16 -20.53
C ARG A 56 11.13 4.52 -19.84
N LEU A 57 9.91 4.77 -19.37
CA LEU A 57 9.48 6.01 -18.73
C LEU A 57 9.32 5.87 -17.22
N LEU A 58 9.92 4.85 -16.59
CA LEU A 58 9.89 4.66 -15.13
C LEU A 58 10.79 5.69 -14.42
N THR A 59 10.43 6.95 -14.53
CA THR A 59 11.17 8.10 -14.00
C THR A 59 10.32 8.86 -12.99
N PHE A 60 10.98 9.70 -12.19
CA PHE A 60 10.33 10.53 -11.18
C PHE A 60 9.16 11.35 -11.74
N GLY A 61 9.35 12.02 -12.88
CA GLY A 61 8.35 12.92 -13.46
C GLY A 61 7.07 12.22 -13.88
N TRP A 62 7.18 11.09 -14.58
CA TRP A 62 6.02 10.30 -15.02
C TRP A 62 5.30 9.63 -13.85
N LEU A 63 6.05 9.06 -12.91
CA LEU A 63 5.48 8.47 -11.70
C LEU A 63 4.72 9.53 -10.88
N LEU A 64 5.32 10.70 -10.69
CA LEU A 64 4.68 11.81 -9.98
C LEU A 64 3.40 12.24 -10.69
N GLY A 65 3.46 12.44 -12.01
CA GLY A 65 2.30 12.83 -12.83
C GLY A 65 1.15 11.83 -12.74
N LEU A 66 1.44 10.54 -12.85
CA LEU A 66 0.43 9.48 -12.74
C LEU A 66 -0.20 9.41 -11.35
N TRP A 67 0.60 9.50 -10.28
CA TRP A 67 0.08 9.48 -8.91
C TRP A 67 -0.70 10.73 -8.55
N VAL A 68 -0.27 11.91 -9.01
CA VAL A 68 -1.03 13.16 -8.87
C VAL A 68 -2.35 13.06 -9.63
N GLY A 69 -2.33 12.60 -10.88
CA GLY A 69 -3.54 12.39 -11.68
C GLY A 69 -4.50 11.41 -11.00
N ALA A 70 -4.00 10.27 -10.53
CA ALA A 70 -4.80 9.29 -9.80
C ALA A 70 -5.36 9.86 -8.48
N ALA A 71 -4.56 10.63 -7.73
CA ALA A 71 -5.01 11.31 -6.52
C ALA A 71 -6.11 12.34 -6.80
N LEU A 72 -5.99 13.13 -7.87
CA LEU A 72 -7.00 14.12 -8.27
C LEU A 72 -8.29 13.45 -8.73
N VAL A 73 -8.21 12.41 -9.55
CA VAL A 73 -9.38 11.64 -10.00
C VAL A 73 -10.07 10.98 -8.82
N SER A 74 -9.32 10.31 -7.94
CA SER A 74 -9.88 9.67 -6.74
C SER A 74 -10.46 10.70 -5.76
N ALA A 75 -9.82 11.86 -5.57
CA ALA A 75 -10.39 12.95 -4.77
C ALA A 75 -11.70 13.48 -5.37
N ALA A 76 -11.77 13.68 -6.69
CA ALA A 76 -12.98 14.15 -7.37
C ALA A 76 -14.12 13.13 -7.26
N ILE A 77 -13.84 11.85 -7.43
CA ILE A 77 -14.82 10.78 -7.21
C ILE A 77 -15.26 10.79 -5.74
N CYS A 78 -14.32 10.82 -4.80
CA CYS A 78 -14.58 10.87 -3.36
C CYS A 78 -15.52 12.03 -2.99
N ALA A 79 -15.27 13.22 -3.52
CA ALA A 79 -16.10 14.41 -3.30
C ALA A 79 -17.52 14.27 -3.88
N ARG A 80 -17.69 13.55 -5.00
CA ARG A 80 -19.02 13.31 -5.60
C ARG A 80 -19.83 12.26 -4.86
N VAL A 81 -19.19 11.21 -4.33
CA VAL A 81 -19.90 10.07 -3.72
C VAL A 81 -20.08 10.21 -2.19
N SER A 82 -19.24 11.02 -1.54
CA SER A 82 -19.23 11.20 -0.09
C SER A 82 -20.15 12.35 0.33
N THR A 83 -21.28 12.02 0.96
CA THR A 83 -22.11 13.00 1.66
C THR A 83 -21.66 13.12 3.12
N ARG A 84 -21.93 14.28 3.75
CA ARG A 84 -21.61 14.50 5.17
C ARG A 84 -22.21 13.41 6.06
N GLU A 85 -23.41 12.95 5.76
CA GLU A 85 -24.09 11.86 6.48
C GLU A 85 -23.35 10.53 6.34
N LYS A 86 -22.93 10.16 5.12
CA LYS A 86 -22.13 8.94 4.89
C LYS A 86 -20.80 8.99 5.65
N LEU A 87 -20.10 10.12 5.59
CA LEU A 87 -18.81 10.30 6.29
C LEU A 87 -18.98 10.24 7.81
N THR A 88 -19.98 10.91 8.37
CA THR A 88 -20.28 10.85 9.81
C THR A 88 -20.70 9.45 10.25
N ALA A 89 -21.41 8.70 9.40
CA ALA A 89 -21.74 7.29 9.68
C ALA A 89 -20.49 6.39 9.75
N LEU A 90 -19.44 6.68 9.00
CA LEU A 90 -18.17 5.94 9.07
C LEU A 90 -17.38 6.19 10.36
N LEU A 91 -17.66 7.30 11.05
CA LEU A 91 -17.02 7.67 12.32
C LEU A 91 -17.76 7.11 13.54
N ARG A 92 -18.88 6.39 13.36
CA ARG A 92 -19.65 5.77 14.44
C ARG A 92 -19.10 4.39 14.76
N PHE A 93 -18.06 4.34 15.60
CA PHE A 93 -17.49 3.08 16.06
C PHE A 93 -18.34 2.47 17.18
N PRO A 94 -18.65 1.17 17.14
CA PRO A 94 -19.34 0.50 18.25
C PRO A 94 -18.41 0.40 19.46
N SER A 95 -19.00 0.31 20.65
CA SER A 95 -18.23 -0.03 21.86
C SER A 95 -17.72 -1.47 21.76
N ILE A 96 -16.45 -1.67 22.12
CA ILE A 96 -15.81 -2.99 22.15
C ILE A 96 -15.74 -3.42 23.62
N PRO A 97 -16.07 -4.68 23.98
CA PRO A 97 -15.95 -5.12 25.35
C PRO A 97 -14.49 -5.10 25.83
N ARG A 98 -14.29 -5.04 27.15
CA ARG A 98 -12.98 -4.71 27.75
C ARG A 98 -11.88 -5.70 27.36
N PHE A 99 -12.22 -6.98 27.25
CA PHE A 99 -11.25 -8.02 26.93
C PHE A 99 -10.73 -7.88 25.49
N GLU A 100 -11.65 -7.75 24.53
CA GLU A 100 -11.36 -7.56 23.12
C GLU A 100 -10.62 -6.25 22.87
N PHE A 101 -10.96 -5.19 23.62
CA PHE A 101 -10.20 -3.94 23.60
C PHE A 101 -8.72 -4.16 23.92
N TRP A 102 -8.40 -4.91 24.98
CA TRP A 102 -7.01 -5.19 25.34
C TRP A 102 -6.31 -6.08 24.31
N CYS A 103 -7.01 -7.06 23.73
CA CYS A 103 -6.46 -7.86 22.64
C CYS A 103 -6.12 -7.00 21.42
N VAL A 104 -7.03 -6.12 20.99
CA VAL A 104 -6.81 -5.19 19.88
C VAL A 104 -5.69 -4.20 20.21
N ALA A 105 -5.64 -3.69 21.44
CA ALA A 105 -4.59 -2.79 21.89
C ALA A 105 -3.20 -3.46 21.87
N ALA A 106 -3.10 -4.73 22.28
CA ALA A 106 -1.85 -5.49 22.22
C ALA A 106 -1.39 -5.69 20.76
N VAL A 107 -2.29 -6.08 19.87
CA VAL A 107 -1.99 -6.19 18.43
C VAL A 107 -1.57 -4.85 17.85
N ALA A 108 -2.28 -3.77 18.18
CA ALA A 108 -1.95 -2.42 17.74
C ALA A 108 -0.57 -1.99 18.23
N ALA A 109 -0.22 -2.28 19.50
CA ALA A 109 1.10 -1.98 20.05
C ALA A 109 2.22 -2.70 19.30
N ILE A 110 2.04 -3.99 18.98
CA ILE A 110 3.01 -4.76 18.18
C ILE A 110 3.15 -4.15 16.78
N VAL A 111 2.03 -3.91 16.09
CA VAL A 111 2.03 -3.32 14.74
C VAL A 111 2.72 -1.95 14.73
N SER A 112 2.45 -1.10 15.72
CA SER A 112 3.08 0.21 15.85
C SER A 112 4.58 0.13 16.13
N MET A 113 5.00 -0.77 17.03
CA MET A 113 6.42 -0.95 17.34
C MET A 113 7.20 -1.46 16.12
N VAL A 114 6.66 -2.45 15.41
CA VAL A 114 7.25 -2.94 14.15
C VAL A 114 7.26 -1.85 13.09
N GLY A 115 6.21 -1.03 13.00
CA GLY A 115 6.13 0.09 12.07
C GLY A 115 7.17 1.18 12.35
N LEU A 116 7.43 1.47 13.63
CA LEU A 116 8.48 2.39 14.04
C LEU A 116 9.86 1.88 13.59
N VAL A 117 10.15 0.59 13.81
CA VAL A 117 11.39 -0.04 13.35
C VAL A 117 11.48 -0.01 11.83
N ALA A 118 10.40 -0.35 11.12
CA ALA A 118 10.34 -0.34 9.66
C ALA A 118 10.61 1.05 9.06
N PHE A 119 10.16 2.12 9.71
CA PHE A 119 10.42 3.49 9.27
C PHE A 119 11.82 4.01 9.65
N ALA A 120 12.33 3.61 10.81
CA ALA A 120 13.60 4.08 11.34
C ALA A 120 14.81 3.38 10.71
N ALA A 121 14.70 2.09 10.41
CA ALA A 121 15.80 1.27 9.90
C ALA A 121 15.61 0.95 8.40
N PRO A 122 16.63 1.19 7.55
CA PRO A 122 16.60 0.74 6.17
C PRO A 122 16.69 -0.80 6.09
N PRO A 123 16.28 -1.42 4.97
CA PRO A 123 16.41 -2.86 4.78
C PRO A 123 17.88 -3.28 4.84
N ASN A 124 18.23 -4.17 5.77
CA ASN A 124 19.62 -4.57 6.02
C ASN A 124 19.83 -6.10 6.11
N ASN A 125 18.78 -6.89 5.85
CA ASN A 125 18.91 -8.34 5.81
C ASN A 125 19.53 -8.79 4.47
N SER A 126 20.08 -10.01 4.46
CA SER A 126 20.75 -10.57 3.27
C SER A 126 19.82 -10.62 2.05
N ASP A 127 18.54 -10.90 2.24
CA ASP A 127 17.64 -11.06 1.11
C ASP A 127 17.34 -9.72 0.41
N SER A 128 17.06 -8.70 1.21
CA SER A 128 16.88 -7.32 0.77
C SER A 128 18.11 -6.78 0.06
N MET A 129 19.30 -7.03 0.62
CA MET A 129 20.55 -6.52 0.06
C MET A 129 20.98 -7.27 -1.21
N ILE A 130 20.76 -8.59 -1.28
CA ILE A 130 21.21 -9.37 -2.42
C ILE A 130 20.29 -9.18 -3.64
N TYR A 131 18.97 -9.08 -3.45
CA TYR A 131 18.07 -8.91 -4.61
C TYR A 131 17.05 -7.80 -4.52
N HIS A 132 16.28 -7.62 -3.43
CA HIS A 132 15.16 -6.67 -3.48
C HIS A 132 15.63 -5.24 -3.81
N MET A 133 16.57 -4.70 -3.02
CA MET A 133 17.04 -3.33 -3.16
C MET A 133 17.94 -3.14 -4.38
N ALA A 134 18.77 -4.14 -4.69
CA ALA A 134 19.58 -4.13 -5.90
C ALA A 134 18.69 -4.07 -7.16
N ARG A 135 17.62 -4.87 -7.20
CA ARG A 135 16.67 -4.92 -8.30
C ARG A 135 15.92 -3.61 -8.47
N VAL A 136 15.42 -3.03 -7.37
CA VAL A 136 14.78 -1.71 -7.37
C VAL A 136 15.71 -0.66 -7.99
N MET A 137 16.98 -0.63 -7.60
CA MET A 137 17.92 0.34 -8.13
C MET A 137 18.24 0.12 -9.60
N HIS A 138 18.39 -1.12 -10.05
CA HIS A 138 18.54 -1.44 -11.47
C HIS A 138 17.34 -0.96 -12.29
N TRP A 139 16.11 -1.15 -11.81
CA TRP A 139 14.92 -0.67 -12.52
C TRP A 139 14.81 0.85 -12.57
N VAL A 140 15.15 1.54 -11.47
CA VAL A 140 15.18 3.01 -11.45
C VAL A 140 16.24 3.55 -12.42
N GLN A 141 17.42 2.93 -12.47
CA GLN A 141 18.50 3.33 -13.37
C GLN A 141 18.17 3.04 -14.85
N ASN A 142 17.63 1.85 -15.12
CA ASN A 142 17.29 1.41 -16.48
C ASN A 142 15.97 2.01 -16.98
N GLN A 143 15.19 2.62 -16.09
CA GLN A 143 13.86 3.19 -16.35
C GLN A 143 12.83 2.16 -16.86
N THR A 144 13.06 0.88 -16.59
CA THR A 144 12.22 -0.26 -17.02
C THR A 144 12.36 -1.41 -16.03
N VAL A 145 11.33 -2.25 -15.93
CA VAL A 145 11.36 -3.50 -15.16
C VAL A 145 11.80 -4.72 -15.98
N ALA A 146 12.21 -4.51 -17.23
CA ALA A 146 12.77 -5.57 -18.07
C ALA A 146 14.00 -6.23 -17.41
N HIS A 147 14.24 -7.50 -17.77
CA HIS A 147 15.44 -8.21 -17.34
C HIS A 147 16.71 -7.45 -17.76
N TYR A 148 17.71 -7.53 -16.89
CA TYR A 148 19.02 -6.90 -17.09
C TYR A 148 20.14 -7.91 -16.82
N PRO A 149 21.34 -7.70 -17.37
CA PRO A 149 22.48 -8.58 -17.13
C PRO A 149 22.87 -8.57 -15.65
N THR A 150 22.85 -9.74 -15.00
CA THR A 150 23.26 -9.91 -13.59
C THR A 150 23.73 -11.34 -13.37
N ASN A 151 24.72 -11.53 -12.49
CA ASN A 151 25.13 -12.85 -12.01
C ASN A 151 24.25 -13.36 -10.85
N ILE A 152 23.36 -12.52 -10.32
CA ILE A 152 22.42 -12.85 -9.25
C ILE A 152 21.06 -13.17 -9.89
N VAL A 153 20.91 -14.40 -10.37
CA VAL A 153 19.72 -14.83 -11.16
C VAL A 153 18.40 -14.62 -10.41
N LYS A 154 18.39 -14.68 -9.07
CA LYS A 154 17.19 -14.41 -8.26
C LYS A 154 16.59 -13.01 -8.45
N GLN A 155 17.39 -12.05 -8.90
CA GLN A 155 16.89 -10.72 -9.25
C GLN A 155 15.94 -10.73 -10.46
N LEU A 156 15.99 -11.77 -11.30
CA LEU A 156 15.23 -11.85 -12.55
C LEU A 156 13.90 -12.59 -12.37
N PHE A 157 13.89 -13.71 -11.63
CA PHE A 157 12.70 -14.57 -11.57
C PHE A 157 11.86 -14.47 -10.30
N GLN A 158 12.40 -13.90 -9.20
CA GLN A 158 11.62 -13.80 -7.96
C GLN A 158 10.43 -12.86 -8.17
N PRO A 159 9.23 -13.16 -7.62
CA PRO A 159 8.03 -12.35 -7.80
C PRO A 159 8.30 -10.86 -7.51
N PRO A 160 7.92 -9.94 -8.43
CA PRO A 160 8.43 -8.56 -8.42
C PRO A 160 7.55 -7.53 -7.70
N TRP A 161 6.36 -7.93 -7.22
CA TRP A 161 5.32 -6.96 -6.87
C TRP A 161 5.72 -6.02 -5.73
N ALA A 162 6.41 -6.54 -4.71
CA ALA A 162 6.90 -5.70 -3.62
C ALA A 162 7.88 -4.64 -4.15
N GLU A 163 8.79 -5.03 -5.03
CA GLU A 163 9.76 -4.14 -5.65
C GLU A 163 9.10 -3.11 -6.57
N PHE A 164 7.99 -3.43 -7.24
CA PHE A 164 7.24 -2.41 -7.99
C PHE A 164 6.80 -1.27 -7.07
N ALA A 165 6.20 -1.61 -5.92
CA ALA A 165 5.80 -0.63 -4.92
C ALA A 165 7.01 0.12 -4.35
N ILE A 166 8.09 -0.58 -4.01
CA ILE A 166 9.32 0.03 -3.48
C ILE A 166 9.94 0.98 -4.53
N THR A 167 10.00 0.61 -5.80
CA THR A 167 10.49 1.47 -6.89
C THR A 167 9.70 2.77 -6.98
N HIS A 168 8.37 2.71 -6.85
CA HIS A 168 7.54 3.92 -6.83
C HIS A 168 7.88 4.83 -5.66
N PHE A 169 7.97 4.27 -4.44
CA PHE A 169 8.32 5.06 -3.26
C PHE A 169 9.75 5.60 -3.33
N GLN A 170 10.71 4.80 -3.78
CA GLN A 170 12.11 5.17 -3.84
C GLN A 170 12.35 6.26 -4.90
N ALA A 171 11.73 6.15 -6.08
CA ALA A 171 11.79 7.19 -7.09
C ALA A 171 11.17 8.51 -6.60
N LEU A 172 10.04 8.48 -5.90
CA LEU A 172 9.32 9.69 -5.41
C LEU A 172 9.90 10.30 -4.13
N SER A 173 10.63 9.53 -3.34
CA SER A 173 11.19 9.96 -2.06
C SER A 173 12.69 10.23 -2.10
N GLY A 174 13.41 9.67 -3.09
CA GLY A 174 14.86 9.78 -3.22
C GLY A 174 15.63 8.89 -2.24
N GLY A 175 14.98 7.95 -1.56
CA GLY A 175 15.62 7.06 -0.59
C GLY A 175 14.82 5.79 -0.30
N ASP A 176 15.38 4.92 0.53
CA ASP A 176 14.87 3.57 0.85
C ASP A 176 14.02 3.51 2.12
N ARG A 177 13.79 4.64 2.81
CA ARG A 177 13.04 4.71 4.09
C ARG A 177 11.63 4.12 4.02
N TRP A 178 11.02 4.11 2.84
CA TRP A 178 9.68 3.57 2.61
C TRP A 178 9.69 2.07 2.26
N ALA A 179 10.85 1.46 2.01
CA ALA A 179 10.94 0.09 1.49
C ALA A 179 10.32 -0.93 2.45
N ASN A 180 10.68 -0.86 3.74
CA ASN A 180 10.13 -1.74 4.77
C ASN A 180 8.63 -1.46 5.06
N LEU A 181 8.13 -0.26 4.74
CA LEU A 181 6.72 0.08 4.96
C LEU A 181 5.78 -0.68 4.03
N VAL A 182 6.24 -1.12 2.86
CA VAL A 182 5.44 -1.98 1.96
C VAL A 182 5.09 -3.28 2.70
N GLN A 183 6.06 -3.91 3.35
CA GLN A 183 5.89 -5.20 4.02
C GLN A 183 5.13 -5.05 5.32
N TRP A 184 5.40 -3.99 6.07
CA TRP A 184 4.64 -3.62 7.26
C TRP A 184 3.15 -3.40 6.93
N PHE A 185 2.87 -2.72 5.82
CA PHE A 185 1.50 -2.48 5.37
C PHE A 185 0.80 -3.78 4.95
N SER A 186 1.49 -4.67 4.22
CA SER A 186 0.98 -6.01 3.90
C SER A 186 0.65 -6.83 5.14
N MET A 187 1.50 -6.81 6.17
CA MET A 187 1.24 -7.47 7.46
C MET A 187 -0.04 -6.93 8.12
N ALA A 188 -0.21 -5.61 8.18
CA ALA A 188 -1.44 -5.00 8.72
C ALA A 188 -2.68 -5.41 7.90
N GLY A 189 -2.56 -5.48 6.58
CA GLY A 189 -3.60 -5.98 5.69
C GLY A 189 -3.96 -7.44 5.96
N CYS A 190 -2.98 -8.30 6.25
CA CYS A 190 -3.23 -9.70 6.64
C CYS A 190 -4.03 -9.79 7.95
N VAL A 191 -3.71 -8.98 8.96
CA VAL A 191 -4.48 -8.93 10.23
C VAL A 191 -5.95 -8.58 9.95
N ILE A 192 -6.18 -7.57 9.10
CA ILE A 192 -7.53 -7.16 8.69
C ILE A 192 -8.24 -8.30 7.94
N GLY A 193 -7.57 -8.94 6.99
CA GLY A 193 -8.09 -10.05 6.21
C GLY A 193 -8.49 -11.25 7.07
N VAL A 194 -7.60 -11.68 7.97
CA VAL A 194 -7.88 -12.77 8.93
C VAL A 194 -9.08 -12.44 9.80
N SER A 195 -9.22 -11.20 10.26
CA SER A 195 -10.38 -10.80 11.07
C SER A 195 -11.73 -10.87 10.31
N LEU A 196 -11.71 -10.73 8.98
CA LEU A 196 -12.90 -10.89 8.15
C LEU A 196 -13.21 -12.36 7.87
N ILE A 197 -12.17 -13.17 7.65
CA ILE A 197 -12.30 -14.63 7.49
C ILE A 197 -12.86 -15.24 8.78
N ALA A 198 -12.31 -14.88 9.94
CA ALA A 198 -12.81 -15.35 11.24
C ALA A 198 -14.31 -15.05 11.43
N ARG A 199 -14.78 -13.87 11.02
CA ARG A 199 -16.20 -13.49 11.06
C ARG A 199 -17.10 -14.33 10.14
N GLN A 200 -16.55 -15.04 9.16
CA GLN A 200 -17.31 -15.94 8.29
C GLN A 200 -17.41 -17.36 8.86
N LEU A 201 -16.67 -17.65 9.92
CA LEU A 201 -16.66 -18.95 10.61
C LEU A 201 -17.56 -18.98 11.84
N GLU A 202 -18.03 -17.81 12.28
CA GLU A 202 -19.07 -17.62 13.31
C GLU A 202 -20.47 -17.66 12.67
#